data_AF-A0A952EDF6-F1
#
_entry.id   AF-A0A952EDF6-F1
#
_cell.length_a   1.000
_cell.length_b   1.000
_cell.length_c   1.000
_cell.angle_alpha   90.00
_cell.angle_beta   90.00
_cell.angle_gamma   90.00
#
_symmetry.space_group_name_H-M   'P 1'
#
loop_
_entity.id
_entity.type
_entity.pdbx_description
1 polymer ?
#
loop_
_entity_poly.entity_id
_entity_poly.type
_entity_poly.pdbx_seq_one_letter_code
_entity_poly.pdbx_strand_id
1 'polypeptide(L)'
;PLDTIKASLGRVTLVARGPKPIAALRELGLTPEIAVPEPNTWRDLLHELDRRKALKGLSIAVQEYGISNPELLDGLRERGAEVTRVPVYRWALPADTGPLRQVLDAILANQIDVVLVTNAAQVDHVMQLLAESQQEERFRQVMCRMVVASIGEIASERLHAHGLPVDLEPSRPKMGILVKEASEQARVLLQKKASSRN
;
A
#
# COMPACT_ATOMS: atom_id res chain seq x y z
N PRO A 1 2.48 -31.96 -0.91
CA PRO A 1 2.48 -30.64 -0.21
C PRO A 1 1.22 -29.81 -0.45
N LEU A 2 0.84 -29.54 -1.72
CA LEU A 2 -0.36 -28.75 -2.03
C LEU A 2 -1.68 -29.47 -1.68
N ASP A 3 -1.81 -30.76 -2.00
CA ASP A 3 -3.05 -31.52 -1.70
C ASP A 3 -3.32 -31.61 -0.20
N THR A 4 -2.26 -31.75 0.61
CA THR A 4 -2.35 -31.71 2.07
C THR A 4 -2.84 -30.35 2.55
N ILE A 5 -2.31 -29.25 2.00
CA ILE A 5 -2.76 -27.89 2.34
C ILE A 5 -4.23 -27.70 1.97
N LYS A 6 -4.63 -28.10 0.76
CA LYS A 6 -6.03 -28.03 0.32
C LYS A 6 -6.94 -28.83 1.25
N ALA A 7 -6.56 -30.06 1.60
CA ALA A 7 -7.33 -30.91 2.50
C ALA A 7 -7.45 -30.30 3.91
N SER A 8 -6.40 -29.67 4.43
CA SER A 8 -6.44 -28.97 5.71
C SER A 8 -7.30 -27.71 5.66
N LEU A 9 -7.19 -26.91 4.60
CA LEU A 9 -8.02 -25.71 4.41
C LEU A 9 -9.50 -26.05 4.26
N GLY A 10 -9.83 -27.21 3.69
CA GLY A 10 -11.21 -27.69 3.58
C GLY A 10 -11.86 -28.08 4.93
N ARG A 11 -11.09 -28.11 6.02
CA ARG A 11 -11.58 -28.45 7.37
C ARG A 11 -11.71 -27.23 8.30
N VAL A 12 -11.45 -26.02 7.80
CA VAL A 12 -11.53 -24.78 8.57
C VAL A 12 -12.53 -23.83 7.93
N THR A 13 -13.08 -22.91 8.74
CA THR A 13 -13.89 -21.80 8.22
C THR A 13 -13.00 -20.86 7.40
N LEU A 14 -13.22 -20.84 6.09
CA LEU A 14 -12.51 -19.97 5.17
C LEU A 14 -13.26 -18.64 5.01
N VAL A 15 -12.55 -17.53 5.23
CA VAL A 15 -13.08 -16.17 5.10
C VAL A 15 -12.35 -15.47 3.96
N ALA A 16 -13.10 -14.94 2.99
CA ALA A 16 -12.54 -14.27 1.83
C ALA A 16 -12.98 -12.80 1.76
N ARG A 17 -11.99 -11.90 1.75
CA ARG A 17 -12.19 -10.45 1.61
C ARG A 17 -12.23 -10.06 0.13
N GLY A 18 -13.39 -10.25 -0.50
CA GLY A 18 -13.67 -9.83 -1.87
C GLY A 18 -13.38 -10.86 -2.98
N PRO A 19 -13.62 -10.50 -4.25
CA PRO A 19 -13.73 -11.45 -5.36
C PRO A 19 -12.42 -12.13 -5.75
N LYS A 20 -11.26 -11.48 -5.56
CA LYS A 20 -9.95 -12.03 -5.94
C LYS A 20 -9.57 -13.26 -5.09
N PRO A 21 -9.57 -13.20 -3.74
CA PRO A 21 -9.36 -14.41 -2.92
C PRO A 21 -10.40 -15.51 -3.18
N ILE A 22 -11.67 -15.15 -3.44
CA ILE A 22 -12.72 -16.13 -3.76
C ILE A 22 -12.38 -16.91 -5.05
N ALA A 23 -11.95 -16.21 -6.09
CA ALA A 23 -11.53 -16.84 -7.34
C ALA A 23 -10.32 -17.78 -7.13
N ALA A 24 -9.32 -17.33 -6.36
CA ALA A 24 -8.15 -18.15 -6.03
C ALA A 24 -8.51 -19.41 -5.22
N LEU A 25 -9.41 -19.30 -4.23
CA LEU A 25 -9.91 -20.47 -3.50
C LEU A 25 -10.66 -21.44 -4.43
N ARG A 26 -11.47 -20.93 -5.35
CA ARG A 26 -12.21 -21.74 -6.32
C ARG A 26 -11.30 -22.54 -7.25
N GLU A 27 -10.20 -21.95 -7.73
CA GLU A 27 -9.17 -22.65 -8.51
C GLU A 27 -8.53 -23.81 -7.72
N LEU A 28 -8.52 -23.71 -6.39
CA LEU A 28 -8.05 -24.76 -5.50
C LEU A 28 -9.12 -25.81 -5.17
N GLY A 29 -10.37 -25.63 -5.63
CA GLY A 29 -11.51 -26.49 -5.29
C GLY A 29 -12.13 -26.18 -3.92
N LEU A 30 -11.86 -25.00 -3.37
CA LEU A 30 -12.33 -24.55 -2.06
C LEU A 30 -13.37 -23.42 -2.21
N THR A 31 -14.34 -23.40 -1.32
CA THR A 31 -15.35 -22.33 -1.25
C THR A 31 -15.27 -21.68 0.12
N PRO A 32 -15.10 -20.35 0.20
CA PRO A 32 -15.14 -19.66 1.49
C PRO A 32 -16.55 -19.75 2.08
N GLU A 33 -16.62 -20.05 3.38
CA GLU A 33 -17.87 -20.05 4.14
C GLU A 33 -18.37 -18.62 4.32
N ILE A 34 -17.45 -17.66 4.47
CA ILE A 34 -17.74 -16.24 4.65
C ILE A 34 -17.10 -15.46 3.51
N ALA A 35 -17.94 -14.86 2.66
CA ALA A 35 -17.53 -13.84 1.70
C ALA A 35 -17.89 -12.47 2.26
N VAL A 36 -16.88 -11.63 2.50
CA VAL A 36 -17.10 -10.26 2.99
C VAL A 36 -17.77 -9.46 1.86
N PRO A 37 -18.90 -8.75 2.12
CA PRO A 37 -19.56 -7.96 1.10
C PRO A 37 -18.75 -6.70 0.75
N GLU A 38 -19.12 -6.07 -0.38
CA GLU A 38 -18.56 -4.76 -0.73
C GLU A 38 -18.85 -3.73 0.39
N PRO A 39 -17.89 -2.87 0.74
CA PRO A 39 -16.66 -2.53 -0.01
C PRO A 39 -15.44 -3.44 0.22
N ASN A 40 -15.57 -4.58 0.91
CA ASN A 40 -14.49 -5.54 1.17
C ASN A 40 -13.30 -4.97 1.97
N THR A 41 -13.56 -4.06 2.90
CA THR A 41 -12.52 -3.52 3.78
C THR A 41 -12.22 -4.46 4.94
N TRP A 42 -11.15 -4.18 5.68
CA TRP A 42 -10.88 -4.91 6.92
C TRP A 42 -11.95 -4.65 8.00
N ARG A 43 -12.61 -3.48 7.97
CA ARG A 43 -13.72 -3.15 8.88
C ARG A 43 -14.95 -3.99 8.56
N ASP A 44 -15.26 -4.15 7.26
CA ASP A 44 -16.38 -4.99 6.81
C ASP A 44 -16.15 -6.46 7.17
N LEU A 45 -14.89 -6.92 7.11
CA LEU A 45 -14.52 -8.26 7.55
C LEU A 45 -14.83 -8.46 9.04
N LEU A 46 -14.39 -7.55 9.91
CA LEU A 46 -14.68 -7.63 11.35
C LEU A 46 -16.18 -7.59 11.61
N HIS A 47 -16.92 -6.72 10.92
CA HIS A 47 -18.36 -6.62 11.05
C HIS A 47 -19.09 -7.91 10.62
N GLU A 48 -18.69 -8.52 9.51
CA GLU A 48 -19.29 -9.79 9.06
C GLU A 48 -18.96 -10.94 10.02
N LEU A 49 -17.76 -10.98 10.59
CA LEU A 49 -17.41 -11.96 11.63
C LEU A 49 -18.28 -11.80 12.88
N ASP A 50 -18.48 -10.56 13.35
CA ASP A 50 -19.29 -10.26 14.53
C ASP A 50 -20.75 -10.73 14.37
N ARG A 51 -21.29 -10.66 13.14
CA ARG A 51 -22.66 -11.10 12.83
C ARG A 51 -22.85 -12.61 12.85
N ARG A 52 -21.77 -13.38 12.71
CA ARG A 52 -21.83 -14.84 12.50
C ARG A 52 -21.56 -15.61 13.79
N LYS A 53 -20.49 -15.27 14.50
CA LYS A 53 -20.03 -16.05 15.65
C LYS A 53 -19.15 -15.23 16.58
N ALA A 54 -19.23 -15.51 17.88
CA ALA A 54 -18.25 -15.00 18.84
C ALA A 54 -16.86 -15.55 18.52
N LEU A 55 -15.86 -14.66 18.46
CA LEU A 55 -14.47 -15.02 18.13
C LEU A 55 -13.64 -15.46 19.34
N LYS A 56 -14.20 -15.34 20.55
CA LYS A 56 -13.51 -15.64 21.80
C LYS A 56 -13.00 -17.09 21.83
N GLY A 57 -11.69 -17.26 22.01
CA GLY A 57 -11.02 -18.56 22.07
C GLY A 57 -10.84 -19.27 20.73
N LEU A 58 -11.19 -18.62 19.60
CA LEU A 58 -10.90 -19.17 18.28
C LEU A 58 -9.45 -18.84 17.88
N SER A 59 -8.75 -19.83 17.32
CA SER A 59 -7.48 -19.61 16.64
C SER A 59 -7.74 -19.14 15.21
N ILE A 60 -7.30 -17.93 14.87
CA ILE A 60 -7.50 -17.31 13.55
C ILE A 60 -6.16 -17.08 12.89
N ALA A 61 -5.94 -17.71 11.73
CA ALA A 61 -4.80 -17.45 10.88
C ALA A 61 -5.15 -16.36 9.85
N VAL A 62 -4.42 -15.24 9.85
CA VAL A 62 -4.61 -14.15 8.91
C VAL A 62 -3.51 -14.19 7.86
N GLN A 63 -3.87 -14.51 6.61
CA GLN A 63 -2.96 -14.40 5.48
C GLN A 63 -2.76 -12.93 5.10
N GLU A 64 -1.54 -12.44 5.25
CA GLU A 64 -1.18 -11.04 4.98
C GLU A 64 -0.73 -10.84 3.53
N TYR A 65 -0.73 -9.58 3.07
CA TYR A 65 -0.50 -9.22 1.67
C TYR A 65 0.70 -8.27 1.49
N GLY A 66 1.90 -8.72 1.85
CA GLY A 66 3.12 -7.91 1.66
C GLY A 66 3.40 -6.93 2.80
N ILE A 67 2.36 -6.47 3.49
CA ILE A 67 2.42 -5.63 4.68
C ILE A 67 1.38 -6.09 5.71
N SER A 68 1.67 -5.81 6.99
CA SER A 68 0.75 -6.04 8.11
C SER A 68 -0.41 -5.04 8.09
N ASN A 69 -1.56 -5.45 8.62
CA ASN A 69 -2.68 -4.55 8.95
C ASN A 69 -2.91 -4.63 10.47
N PRO A 70 -2.18 -3.83 11.29
CA PRO A 70 -2.29 -3.89 12.74
C PRO A 70 -3.73 -3.73 13.25
N GLU A 71 -4.50 -2.83 12.66
CA GLU A 71 -5.88 -2.53 13.07
C GLU A 71 -6.81 -3.74 12.92
N LEU A 72 -6.66 -4.51 11.84
CA LEU A 72 -7.38 -5.77 11.67
C LEU A 72 -6.96 -6.81 12.71
N LEU A 73 -5.65 -6.95 12.93
CA LEU A 73 -5.11 -7.96 13.85
C LEU A 73 -5.53 -7.66 15.29
N ASP A 74 -5.44 -6.40 15.69
CA ASP A 74 -5.82 -5.94 17.01
C ASP A 74 -7.34 -6.02 17.19
N GLY A 75 -8.12 -5.63 16.17
CA GLY A 75 -9.57 -5.81 16.20
C GLY A 75 -10.02 -7.27 16.38
N LEU A 76 -9.29 -8.24 15.81
CA LEU A 76 -9.55 -9.67 16.05
C LEU A 76 -9.16 -10.09 17.49
N ARG A 77 -8.03 -9.61 18.00
CA ARG A 77 -7.57 -9.90 19.38
C ARG A 77 -8.50 -9.31 20.43
N GLU A 78 -8.99 -8.09 20.23
CA GLU A 78 -9.96 -7.42 21.10
C GLU A 78 -11.27 -8.21 21.23
N ARG A 79 -11.63 -8.99 20.19
CA ARG A 79 -12.77 -9.93 20.21
C ARG A 79 -12.45 -11.28 20.89
N GLY A 80 -11.25 -11.41 21.46
CA GLY A 80 -10.79 -12.58 22.20
C GLY A 80 -10.26 -13.72 21.33
N ALA A 81 -9.95 -13.48 20.05
CA ALA A 81 -9.34 -14.48 19.19
C ALA A 81 -7.83 -14.60 19.43
N GLU A 82 -7.30 -15.81 19.26
CA GLU A 82 -5.86 -16.07 19.18
C GLU A 82 -5.40 -15.90 17.72
N VAL A 83 -4.74 -14.77 17.43
CA VAL A 83 -4.42 -14.39 16.05
C VAL A 83 -3.01 -14.77 15.68
N THR A 84 -2.87 -15.67 14.69
CA THR A 84 -1.60 -16.01 14.05
C THR A 84 -1.49 -15.30 12.70
N ARG A 85 -0.39 -14.56 12.50
CA ARG A 85 -0.08 -13.91 11.21
C ARG A 85 0.57 -14.92 10.27
N VAL A 86 0.14 -14.92 9.01
CA VAL A 86 0.72 -15.74 7.94
C VAL A 86 1.18 -14.82 6.80
N PRO A 87 2.37 -14.19 6.92
CA PRO A 87 2.94 -13.38 5.85
C PRO A 87 3.47 -14.29 4.73
N VAL A 88 2.81 -14.25 3.56
CA VAL A 88 3.19 -15.10 2.40
C VAL A 88 4.18 -14.42 1.45
N TYR A 89 4.27 -13.09 1.50
CA TYR A 89 5.30 -12.30 0.85
C TYR A 89 5.47 -10.99 1.64
N ARG A 90 6.56 -10.27 1.36
CA ARG A 90 6.78 -8.91 1.84
C ARG A 90 7.10 -7.98 0.69
N TRP A 91 6.68 -6.73 0.80
CA TRP A 91 7.29 -5.69 -0.01
C TRP A 91 8.67 -5.39 0.55
N ALA A 92 9.68 -5.36 -0.32
CA ALA A 92 11.05 -5.07 0.04
C ALA A 92 11.69 -4.26 -1.08
N LEU A 93 12.81 -3.62 -0.77
CA LEU A 93 13.70 -3.08 -1.79
C LEU A 93 14.11 -4.18 -2.79
N PRO A 94 14.29 -3.83 -4.06
CA PRO A 94 14.84 -4.75 -5.05
C PRO A 94 16.24 -5.23 -4.63
N ALA A 95 16.63 -6.42 -5.09
CA ALA A 95 17.96 -6.97 -4.81
C ALA A 95 19.09 -6.04 -5.28
N ASP A 96 18.87 -5.34 -6.40
CA ASP A 96 19.71 -4.25 -6.87
C ASP A 96 19.02 -2.89 -6.63
N THR A 97 19.61 -2.08 -5.75
CA THR A 97 19.14 -0.72 -5.44
C THR A 97 19.84 0.36 -6.27
N GLY A 98 20.81 0.00 -7.12
CA GLY A 98 21.60 0.92 -7.94
C GLY A 98 20.76 1.90 -8.76
N PRO A 99 19.77 1.43 -9.55
CA PRO A 99 18.89 2.32 -10.31
C PRO A 99 18.10 3.30 -9.44
N LEU A 100 17.64 2.86 -8.27
CA LEU A 100 16.89 3.72 -7.34
C LEU A 100 17.81 4.80 -6.74
N ARG A 101 19.04 4.43 -6.36
CA ARG A 101 20.05 5.39 -5.86
C ARG A 101 20.42 6.43 -6.92
N GLN A 102 20.60 6.02 -8.17
CA GLN A 102 20.88 6.96 -9.28
C GLN A 102 19.76 7.98 -9.46
N VAL A 103 18.50 7.56 -9.38
CA VAL A 103 17.35 8.49 -9.45
C VAL A 103 17.33 9.42 -8.23
N LEU A 104 17.62 8.91 -7.04
CA LEU A 104 17.70 9.75 -5.83
C LEU A 104 18.84 10.78 -5.92
N ASP A 105 20.00 10.40 -6.45
CA ASP A 105 21.11 11.32 -6.68
C ASP A 105 20.73 12.42 -7.68
N ALA A 106 20.05 12.06 -8.78
CA ALA A 106 19.55 13.02 -9.76
C ALA A 106 18.50 13.98 -9.16
N ILE A 107 17.60 13.46 -8.31
CA ILE A 107 16.66 14.29 -7.54
C ILE A 107 17.44 15.25 -6.64
N LEU A 108 18.35 14.76 -5.79
CA LEU A 108 19.13 15.56 -4.84
C LEU A 108 20.05 16.59 -5.53
N ALA A 109 20.41 16.36 -6.78
CA ALA A 109 21.13 17.28 -7.67
C ALA A 109 20.20 18.32 -8.36
N ASN A 110 18.90 18.30 -8.09
CA ASN A 110 17.86 19.13 -8.72
C ASN A 110 17.78 18.94 -10.26
N GLN A 111 18.02 17.73 -10.75
CA GLN A 111 17.98 17.40 -12.19
C GLN A 111 16.62 16.86 -12.66
N ILE A 112 15.69 16.65 -11.73
CA ILE A 112 14.35 16.13 -11.99
C ILE A 112 13.33 17.18 -11.57
N ASP A 113 12.41 17.50 -12.46
CA ASP A 113 11.36 18.51 -12.21
C ASP A 113 10.04 17.89 -11.75
N VAL A 114 9.78 16.63 -12.12
CA VAL A 114 8.48 15.96 -11.89
C VAL A 114 8.71 14.53 -11.37
N VAL A 115 8.00 14.16 -10.30
CA VAL A 115 7.96 12.80 -9.76
C VAL A 115 6.53 12.30 -9.75
N LEU A 116 6.34 11.08 -10.24
CA LEU A 116 5.06 10.37 -10.23
C LEU A 116 5.14 9.21 -9.23
N VAL A 117 4.32 9.24 -8.19
CA VAL A 117 4.25 8.20 -7.17
C VAL A 117 3.04 7.32 -7.43
N THR A 118 3.30 6.03 -7.61
CA THR A 118 2.27 5.06 -8.04
C THR A 118 1.88 4.07 -6.95
N ASN A 119 2.60 4.08 -5.82
CA ASN A 119 2.35 3.20 -4.70
C ASN A 119 2.90 3.82 -3.42
N ALA A 120 2.09 3.82 -2.35
CA ALA A 120 2.48 4.14 -0.99
C ALA A 120 3.82 3.52 -0.55
N ALA A 121 4.04 2.24 -0.84
CA ALA A 121 5.26 1.52 -0.44
C ALA A 121 6.53 2.05 -1.12
N GLN A 122 6.42 2.70 -2.29
CA GLN A 122 7.57 3.34 -2.94
C GLN A 122 8.11 4.48 -2.08
N VAL A 123 7.23 5.23 -1.41
CA VAL A 123 7.60 6.34 -0.52
C VAL A 123 8.41 5.80 0.65
N ASP A 124 7.93 4.76 1.32
CA ASP A 124 8.61 4.16 2.46
C ASP A 124 10.01 3.61 2.09
N HIS A 125 10.13 2.94 0.95
CA HIS A 125 11.40 2.42 0.46
C HIS A 125 12.40 3.52 0.06
N VAL A 126 11.93 4.61 -0.55
CA VAL A 126 12.75 5.79 -0.85
C VAL A 126 13.27 6.41 0.44
N MET A 127 12.39 6.65 1.42
CA MET A 127 12.78 7.24 2.70
C MET A 127 13.74 6.33 3.48
N GLN A 128 13.55 5.01 3.41
CA GLN A 128 14.48 4.04 3.99
C GLN A 128 15.89 4.17 3.40
N LEU A 129 16.04 4.26 2.07
CA LEU A 129 17.35 4.42 1.43
C LEU A 129 18.01 5.78 1.74
N LEU A 130 17.21 6.84 1.83
CA LEU A 130 17.72 8.16 2.18
C LEU A 130 18.23 8.20 3.63
N ALA A 131 17.59 7.47 4.55
CA ALA A 131 18.01 7.36 5.94
C ALA A 131 19.40 6.71 6.12
N GLU A 132 19.75 5.75 5.26
CA GLU A 132 21.10 5.15 5.26
C GLU A 132 22.22 6.20 5.01
N SER A 133 21.88 7.31 4.35
CA SER A 133 22.80 8.39 3.99
C SER A 133 22.47 9.73 4.65
N GLN A 134 21.49 9.75 5.57
CA GLN A 134 21.01 10.93 6.29
C GLN A 134 20.58 12.09 5.37
N GLN A 135 19.98 11.77 4.21
CA GLN A 135 19.58 12.74 3.20
C GLN A 135 18.07 13.07 3.22
N GLU A 136 17.29 12.56 4.18
CA GLU A 136 15.84 12.70 4.20
C GLU A 136 15.40 14.16 4.22
N GLU A 137 16.06 15.00 5.02
CA GLU A 137 15.70 16.41 5.14
C GLU A 137 16.01 17.18 3.84
N ARG A 138 17.19 16.94 3.26
CA ARG A 138 17.53 17.50 1.96
C ARG A 138 16.56 17.04 0.87
N PHE A 139 16.16 15.77 0.89
CA PHE A 139 15.18 15.24 -0.05
C PHE A 139 13.82 15.93 0.08
N ARG A 140 13.31 16.14 1.31
CA ARG A 140 12.06 16.91 1.53
C ARG A 140 12.16 18.32 0.95
N GLN A 141 13.26 19.02 1.19
CA GLN A 141 13.49 20.37 0.66
C GLN A 141 13.51 20.41 -0.87
N VAL A 142 14.16 19.42 -1.50
CA VAL A 142 14.20 19.29 -2.97
C VAL A 142 12.84 18.93 -3.54
N MET A 143 12.11 18.00 -2.93
CA MET A 143 10.76 17.60 -3.36
C MET A 143 9.77 18.77 -3.32
N CYS A 144 9.92 19.71 -2.38
CA CYS A 144 9.15 20.96 -2.37
C CYS A 144 9.37 21.79 -3.64
N ARG A 145 10.47 21.62 -4.38
CA ARG A 145 10.78 22.34 -5.64
C ARG A 145 10.21 21.67 -6.87
N MET A 146 9.90 20.39 -6.78
CA MET A 146 9.43 19.56 -7.88
C MET A 146 7.91 19.56 -7.93
N VAL A 147 7.35 19.10 -9.04
CA VAL A 147 5.95 18.68 -9.09
C VAL A 147 5.86 17.23 -8.62
N VAL A 148 5.15 17.02 -7.53
CA VAL A 148 4.92 15.68 -6.96
C VAL A 148 3.48 15.29 -7.26
N ALA A 149 3.32 14.32 -8.16
CA ALA A 149 2.02 13.77 -8.49
C ALA A 149 1.85 12.38 -7.87
N SER A 150 0.70 12.15 -7.25
CA SER A 150 0.35 10.90 -6.59
C SER A 150 -0.77 10.21 -7.37
N ILE A 151 -0.71 8.89 -7.52
CA ILE A 151 -1.75 8.11 -8.21
C ILE A 151 -3.12 8.16 -7.53
N GLY A 152 -3.15 8.49 -6.23
CA GLY A 152 -4.38 8.65 -5.46
C GLY A 152 -4.16 8.63 -3.94
N GLU A 153 -5.26 8.80 -3.22
CA GLU A 153 -5.35 9.07 -1.77
C GLU A 153 -4.36 8.28 -0.89
N ILE A 154 -4.29 6.95 -1.02
CA ILE A 154 -3.40 6.13 -0.18
C ILE A 154 -1.92 6.51 -0.36
N ALA A 155 -1.48 6.78 -1.60
CA ALA A 155 -0.10 7.21 -1.84
C ALA A 155 0.13 8.65 -1.35
N SER A 156 -0.88 9.51 -1.45
CA SER A 156 -0.82 10.90 -0.99
C SER A 156 -0.75 11.00 0.54
N GLU A 157 -1.55 10.22 1.25
CA GLU A 157 -1.48 10.11 2.71
C GLU A 157 -0.08 9.69 3.16
N ARG A 158 0.55 8.74 2.46
CA ARG A 158 1.92 8.32 2.77
C ARG A 158 2.97 9.39 2.46
N LEU A 159 2.82 10.14 1.37
CA LEU A 159 3.67 11.30 1.09
C LEU A 159 3.58 12.33 2.21
N HIS A 160 2.36 12.70 2.60
CA HIS A 160 2.12 13.66 3.69
C HIS A 160 2.66 13.16 5.04
N ALA A 161 2.51 11.86 5.34
CA ALA A 161 3.06 11.26 6.57
C ALA A 161 4.59 11.39 6.68
N HIS A 162 5.29 11.49 5.54
CA HIS A 162 6.74 11.75 5.48
C HIS A 162 7.11 13.23 5.30
N GLY A 163 6.12 14.13 5.34
CA GLY A 163 6.33 15.58 5.13
C GLY A 163 6.63 15.96 3.68
N LEU A 164 6.22 15.14 2.71
CA LEU A 164 6.38 15.40 1.28
C LEU A 164 5.10 16.02 0.70
N PRO A 165 5.20 16.96 -0.26
CA PRO A 165 4.03 17.59 -0.85
C PRO A 165 3.32 16.67 -1.85
N VAL A 166 2.05 16.98 -2.14
CA VAL A 166 1.28 16.44 -3.26
C VAL A 166 0.67 17.60 -4.03
N ASP A 167 1.09 17.79 -5.28
CA ASP A 167 0.67 18.90 -6.12
C ASP A 167 -0.44 18.51 -7.11
N LEU A 168 -0.52 17.22 -7.41
CA LEU A 168 -1.48 16.66 -8.35
C LEU A 168 -1.90 15.26 -7.88
N GLU A 169 -3.21 15.06 -7.84
CA GLU A 169 -3.82 13.73 -7.95
C GLU A 169 -4.63 13.66 -9.24
N PRO A 170 -4.60 12.54 -9.98
CA PRO A 170 -5.34 12.42 -11.22
C PRO A 170 -6.83 12.35 -10.94
N SER A 171 -7.64 12.80 -11.91
CA SER A 171 -9.11 12.69 -11.85
C SER A 171 -9.61 11.26 -11.60
N ARG A 172 -8.82 10.26 -11.99
CA ARG A 172 -9.04 8.84 -11.67
C ARG A 172 -7.70 8.16 -11.37
N PRO A 173 -7.65 7.21 -10.41
CA PRO A 173 -6.42 6.54 -10.00
C PRO A 173 -5.97 5.47 -11.02
N LYS A 174 -5.57 5.92 -12.21
CA LYS A 174 -5.09 5.11 -13.32
C LYS A 174 -3.81 5.71 -13.86
N MET A 175 -2.79 4.87 -14.06
CA MET A 175 -1.45 5.31 -14.46
C MET A 175 -1.46 6.15 -15.75
N GLY A 176 -2.24 5.76 -16.76
CA GLY A 176 -2.33 6.55 -18.00
C GLY A 176 -2.94 7.94 -17.81
N ILE A 177 -3.88 8.08 -16.87
CA ILE A 177 -4.50 9.37 -16.54
C ILE A 177 -3.53 10.22 -15.72
N LEU A 178 -2.83 9.64 -14.73
CA LEU A 178 -1.76 10.30 -13.99
C LEU A 178 -0.69 10.89 -14.93
N VAL A 179 -0.19 10.09 -15.87
CA VAL A 179 0.84 10.55 -16.82
C VAL A 179 0.30 11.68 -17.70
N LYS A 180 -0.91 11.54 -18.26
CA LYS A 180 -1.52 12.56 -19.11
C LYS A 180 -1.71 13.88 -18.35
N GLU A 181 -2.41 13.85 -17.22
CA GLU A 181 -2.73 15.06 -16.47
C GLU A 181 -1.48 15.72 -15.87
N ALA A 182 -0.50 14.93 -15.42
CA ALA A 182 0.80 15.47 -15.00
C ALA A 182 1.52 16.15 -16.15
N SER A 183 1.53 15.57 -17.35
CA SER A 183 2.15 16.20 -18.53
C SER A 183 1.48 17.52 -18.93
N GLU A 184 0.16 17.62 -18.76
CA GLU A 184 -0.63 18.82 -19.08
C GLU A 184 -0.40 19.95 -18.08
N GLN A 185 -0.16 19.62 -16.80
CA GLN A 185 -0.11 20.60 -15.71
C GLN A 185 1.31 20.90 -15.18
N ALA A 186 2.30 20.04 -15.45
CA ALA A 186 3.64 20.14 -14.86
C ALA A 186 4.26 21.54 -15.02
N ARG A 187 4.18 22.14 -16.22
CA ARG A 187 4.76 23.47 -16.46
C ARG A 187 4.13 24.56 -15.59
N VAL A 188 2.80 24.55 -15.47
CA VAL A 188 2.06 25.55 -14.67
C VAL A 188 2.37 25.37 -13.18
N LEU A 189 2.39 24.13 -12.72
CA LEU A 189 2.70 23.80 -11.33
C LEU A 189 4.14 24.18 -10.95
N LEU A 190 5.11 23.91 -11.82
CA LEU A 190 6.51 24.33 -11.64
C LEU A 190 6.64 25.85 -11.53
N GLN A 191 5.99 26.60 -12.43
CA GLN A 191 6.00 28.06 -12.40
C GLN A 191 5.38 28.58 -11.09
N LYS A 192 4.25 28.02 -10.65
CA LYS A 192 3.60 28.39 -9.39
C LYS A 192 4.52 28.18 -8.18
N LYS A 193 5.28 27.07 -8.16
CA LYS A 193 6.26 26.78 -7.11
C LYS A 193 7.48 27.70 -7.13
N ALA A 194 7.93 28.10 -8.32
CA ALA A 194 9.01 29.07 -8.45
C ALA A 194 8.58 30.45 -7.91
N SER A 195 7.35 30.90 -8.22
CA SER A 195 6.84 32.21 -7.81
C SER A 195 6.52 32.32 -6.32
N SER A 196 6.17 31.22 -5.65
CA SER A 196 5.86 31.20 -4.20
C SER A 196 7.10 31.22 -3.30
N ARG A 197 8.29 31.37 -3.89
CA ARG A 197 9.59 31.40 -3.21
C ARG A 197 10.31 32.75 -3.27
N ASN A 198 9.86 33.63 -4.16
CA ASN A 198 10.31 35.01 -4.25
C ASN A 198 9.42 35.87 -3.35
#